data_AF-A0A951TGD1-F1
#
_entry.id   AF-A0A951TGD1-F1
#
_cell.length_a   1.000
_cell.length_b   1.000
_cell.length_c   1.000
_cell.angle_alpha   90.00
_cell.angle_beta   90.00
_cell.angle_gamma   90.00
#
_symmetry.space_group_name_H-M   'P 1'
#
loop_
_entity.id
_entity.type
_entity.pdbx_description
1 polymer ?
#
loop_
_entity_poly.entity_id
_entity_poly.type
_entity_poly.pdbx_seq_one_letter_code
_entity_poly.pdbx_strand_id
1 'polypeptide(L)'
;MLPRAFWQYLGAFYLFLQSLAATLWWAFLLVEPASRALFRPAKVPDSVLLAFWLPDAVFFIGAGLWAARNLLRSPQTALLPLALHVGGAGYAALFCLAQWLATGEAMWGAILMLPSLCGGSLLLWKVRSGV
;
A
#
# COMPACT_ATOMS: atom_id res chain seq x y z
N MET A 1 26.92 1.05 7.92
CA MET A 1 25.79 0.12 8.11
C MET A 1 24.93 0.68 9.23
N LEU A 2 23.67 1.03 8.99
CA LEU A 2 22.76 1.43 10.07
C LEU A 2 22.59 0.23 11.04
N PRO A 3 22.46 0.46 12.35
CA PRO A 3 22.24 -0.61 13.32
C PRO A 3 21.07 -1.50 12.89
N ARG A 4 21.17 -2.82 13.05
CA ARG A 4 20.11 -3.78 12.66
C ARG A 4 18.73 -3.37 13.18
N ALA A 5 18.66 -2.75 14.35
CA ALA A 5 17.43 -2.26 14.94
C ALA A 5 16.85 -1.03 14.21
N PHE A 6 17.68 -0.13 13.69
CA PHE A 6 17.23 1.15 13.12
C PHE A 6 16.33 0.96 11.89
N TRP A 7 16.72 0.11 10.94
CA TRP A 7 15.91 -0.11 9.74
C TRP A 7 14.61 -0.85 10.03
N GLN A 8 14.57 -1.67 11.08
CA GLN A 8 13.35 -2.38 11.51
C GLN A 8 12.32 -1.38 12.05
N TYR A 9 12.75 -0.45 12.91
CA TYR A 9 11.88 0.63 13.39
C TYR A 9 11.41 1.51 12.25
N LEU A 10 12.30 1.90 11.33
CA LEU A 10 11.94 2.71 10.18
C LEU A 10 10.94 1.98 9.26
N GLY A 11 11.17 0.70 8.97
CA GLY A 11 10.28 -0.12 8.15
C GLY A 11 8.92 -0.35 8.80
N ALA A 12 8.89 -0.62 10.10
CA ALA A 12 7.65 -0.77 10.86
C ALA A 12 6.86 0.54 10.89
N PHE A 13 7.53 1.67 11.12
CA PHE A 13 6.91 2.99 11.11
C PHE A 13 6.36 3.35 9.72
N TYR A 14 7.12 3.06 8.66
CA TYR A 14 6.68 3.25 7.27
C TYR A 14 5.40 2.44 6.95
N LEU A 15 5.37 1.15 7.30
CA LEU A 15 4.20 0.29 7.08
C LEU A 15 2.99 0.72 7.91
N PHE A 16 3.22 1.16 9.15
CA PHE A 16 2.18 1.74 9.99
C PHE A 16 1.60 3.01 9.35
N LEU A 17 2.46 3.93 8.89
CA LEU A 17 2.03 5.16 8.23
C LEU A 17 1.24 4.89 6.96
N GLN A 18 1.64 3.91 6.13
CA GLN A 18 0.85 3.52 4.96
C GLN A 18 -0.54 3.02 5.34
N SER A 19 -0.61 2.14 6.35
CA SER A 19 -1.88 1.58 6.81
C SER A 19 -2.80 2.66 7.35
N LEU A 20 -2.24 3.62 8.10
CA LEU A 20 -2.95 4.78 8.61
C LEU A 20 -3.41 5.70 7.47
N ALA A 21 -2.52 6.02 6.53
CA ALA A 21 -2.83 6.87 5.39
C ALA A 21 -3.92 6.27 4.50
N ALA A 22 -3.88 4.95 4.23
CA ALA A 22 -4.94 4.26 3.49
C ALA A 22 -6.26 4.26 4.25
N THR A 23 -6.24 4.06 5.57
CA THR A 23 -7.46 4.17 6.40
C THR A 23 -8.07 5.57 6.30
N LEU A 24 -7.24 6.62 6.40
CA LEU A 24 -7.68 8.01 6.27
C LEU A 24 -8.17 8.31 4.85
N TRP A 25 -7.53 7.76 3.82
CA TRP A 25 -7.96 7.89 2.43
C TRP A 25 -9.33 7.25 2.20
N TRP A 26 -9.57 6.04 2.73
CA TRP A 26 -10.89 5.41 2.69
C TRP A 26 -11.96 6.24 3.41
N ALA A 27 -11.64 6.75 4.60
CA ALA A 27 -12.55 7.65 5.32
C ALA A 27 -12.87 8.91 4.49
N PHE A 28 -11.86 9.50 3.84
CA PHE A 28 -12.03 10.65 2.96
C PHE A 28 -12.93 10.34 1.76
N LEU A 29 -12.76 9.19 1.09
CA LEU A 29 -13.63 8.78 -0.03
C LEU A 29 -15.10 8.55 0.37
N LEU A 30 -15.34 8.20 1.64
CA LEU A 30 -16.69 8.00 2.18
C LEU A 30 -17.33 9.34 2.59
N VAL A 31 -16.57 10.24 3.20
CA VAL A 31 -17.05 11.54 3.67
C VAL A 31 -17.24 12.54 2.51
N GLU A 32 -16.35 12.52 1.52
CA GLU A 32 -16.38 13.43 0.36
C GLU A 32 -16.43 12.64 -0.96
N PRO A 33 -17.62 12.20 -1.41
CA PRO A 33 -17.76 11.39 -2.62
C PRO A 33 -17.27 12.09 -3.90
N ALA A 34 -17.28 13.42 -3.98
CA ALA A 34 -16.81 14.13 -5.17
C ALA A 34 -15.30 13.91 -5.40
N SER A 35 -14.55 13.66 -4.33
CA SER A 35 -13.11 13.38 -4.41
C SER A 35 -12.76 12.10 -5.20
N ARG A 36 -13.71 11.16 -5.34
CA ARG A 36 -13.50 9.89 -6.05
C ARG A 36 -13.07 10.10 -7.50
N ALA A 37 -13.51 11.19 -8.13
CA ALA A 37 -13.13 11.57 -9.49
C ALA A 37 -11.60 11.78 -9.67
N LEU A 38 -10.86 12.03 -8.58
CA LEU A 38 -9.40 12.13 -8.62
C LEU A 38 -8.71 10.78 -8.82
N PHE A 39 -9.37 9.68 -8.44
CA PHE A 39 -8.77 8.34 -8.33
C PHE A 39 -9.32 7.33 -9.35
N ARG A 40 -10.32 7.70 -10.15
CA ARG A 40 -10.87 6.84 -11.20
C ARG A 40 -11.08 7.62 -12.50
N PRO A 41 -11.08 6.95 -13.65
CA PRO A 41 -11.52 7.58 -14.89
C PRO A 41 -12.99 8.00 -14.85
N ALA A 42 -13.36 9.04 -15.58
CA ALA A 42 -14.71 9.63 -15.60
C ALA A 42 -15.78 8.62 -16.03
N LYS A 43 -15.45 7.74 -16.98
CA LYS A 43 -16.36 6.70 -17.53
C LYS A 43 -16.45 5.44 -16.68
N VAL A 44 -15.60 5.30 -15.65
CA VAL A 44 -15.58 4.12 -14.78
C VAL A 44 -16.53 4.35 -13.60
N PRO A 45 -17.45 3.41 -13.30
CA PRO A 45 -18.39 3.59 -12.19
C PRO A 45 -17.67 3.52 -10.84
N ASP A 46 -18.19 4.25 -9.84
CA ASP A 46 -17.68 4.25 -8.45
C ASP A 46 -17.51 2.84 -7.89
N SER A 47 -18.38 1.89 -8.26
CA SER A 47 -18.30 0.49 -7.83
C SER A 47 -16.94 -0.16 -8.08
N VAL A 48 -16.21 0.23 -9.15
CA VAL A 48 -14.88 -0.32 -9.45
C VAL A 48 -13.84 0.20 -8.48
N LEU A 49 -13.86 1.51 -8.15
CA LEU A 49 -12.99 2.09 -7.13
C LEU A 49 -13.32 1.52 -5.75
N LEU A 50 -14.61 1.48 -5.40
CA LEU A 50 -15.07 1.03 -4.11
C LEU A 50 -14.81 -0.46 -3.90
N ALA A 51 -14.79 -1.29 -4.94
CA ALA A 51 -14.45 -2.71 -4.83
C ALA A 51 -13.06 -2.99 -4.23
N PHE A 52 -12.16 -2.00 -4.21
CA PHE A 52 -10.86 -2.13 -3.54
C PHE A 52 -10.94 -2.14 -2.01
N TRP A 53 -12.10 -1.86 -1.40
CA TRP A 53 -12.23 -1.78 0.07
C TRP A 53 -11.75 -3.06 0.77
N LEU A 54 -12.12 -4.23 0.23
CA LEU A 54 -11.79 -5.52 0.81
C LEU A 54 -10.31 -5.89 0.60
N PRO A 55 -9.76 -5.87 -0.63
CA PRO A 55 -8.33 -6.13 -0.81
C PRO A 55 -7.46 -5.11 -0.07
N ASP A 56 -7.85 -3.84 0.04
CA ASP A 56 -7.10 -2.87 0.83
C ASP A 56 -7.16 -3.19 2.32
N ALA A 57 -8.33 -3.51 2.87
CA ALA A 57 -8.47 -3.87 4.28
C ALA A 57 -7.60 -5.08 4.65
N VAL A 58 -7.58 -6.11 3.80
CA VAL A 58 -6.86 -7.37 4.07
C VAL A 58 -5.39 -7.28 3.69
N PHE A 59 -5.11 -7.00 2.41
CA PHE A 59 -3.77 -7.10 1.85
C PHE A 59 -2.97 -5.82 2.03
N PHE A 60 -3.57 -4.64 2.04
CA PHE A 60 -2.78 -3.41 2.20
C PHE A 60 -2.64 -3.01 3.68
N ILE A 61 -3.75 -2.69 4.35
CA ILE A 61 -3.80 -2.20 5.72
C ILE A 61 -3.51 -3.34 6.72
N GLY A 62 -4.28 -4.43 6.65
CA GLY A 62 -4.15 -5.56 7.58
C GLY A 62 -2.76 -6.20 7.52
N ALA A 63 -2.29 -6.55 6.32
CA ALA A 63 -0.96 -7.11 6.14
C ALA A 63 0.15 -6.10 6.46
N GLY A 64 -0.05 -4.81 6.20
CA GLY A 64 0.89 -3.74 6.57
C GLY A 64 1.11 -3.64 8.08
N LEU A 65 0.02 -3.60 8.86
CA LEU A 65 0.08 -3.61 10.33
C LEU A 65 0.67 -4.92 10.88
N TRP A 66 0.33 -6.05 10.27
CA TRP A 66 0.90 -7.35 10.64
C TRP A 66 2.42 -7.39 10.38
N ALA A 67 2.86 -6.92 9.22
CA ALA A 67 4.27 -6.81 8.87
C ALA A 67 5.02 -5.86 9.82
N ALA A 68 4.45 -4.69 10.12
CA ALA A 68 5.03 -3.73 11.06
C ALA A 68 5.26 -4.36 12.44
N ARG A 69 4.25 -5.06 12.97
CA ARG A 69 4.35 -5.79 14.25
C ARG A 69 5.43 -6.88 14.20
N ASN A 70 5.50 -7.64 13.11
CA ASN A 70 6.48 -8.73 12.99
C ASN A 70 7.91 -8.20 12.84
N LEU A 71 8.13 -7.09 12.13
CA LEU A 71 9.44 -6.45 12.02
C LEU A 71 10.03 -6.07 13.39
N LEU A 72 9.18 -5.62 14.32
CA LEU A 72 9.59 -5.24 15.67
C LEU A 72 9.85 -6.43 16.60
N ARG A 73 9.29 -7.60 16.31
CA ARG A 73 9.41 -8.81 17.14
C ARG A 73 10.45 -9.79 16.62
N SER A 74 10.29 -10.20 15.37
CA SER A 74 11.17 -11.14 14.69
C SER A 74 11.08 -10.92 13.17
N PRO A 75 12.10 -10.30 12.55
CA PRO A 75 12.09 -9.98 11.11
C PRO A 75 11.85 -11.18 10.20
N GLN A 76 12.29 -12.38 10.60
CA GLN A 76 12.08 -13.62 9.85
C GLN A 76 10.58 -13.92 9.64
N THR A 77 9.76 -13.58 10.63
CA THR A 77 8.30 -13.78 10.58
C THR A 77 7.58 -12.71 9.76
N ALA A 78 8.28 -11.64 9.35
CA ALA A 78 7.68 -10.54 8.61
C ALA A 78 7.55 -10.83 7.11
N LEU A 79 8.20 -11.88 6.59
CA LEU A 79 8.23 -12.20 5.15
C LEU A 79 6.85 -12.37 4.53
N LEU A 80 6.00 -13.22 5.12
CA LEU A 80 4.65 -13.49 4.61
C LEU A 80 3.77 -12.22 4.60
N PRO A 81 3.58 -11.50 5.73
CA PRO A 81 2.79 -10.28 5.70
C PRO A 81 3.35 -9.19 4.77
N LEU A 82 4.67 -9.04 4.68
CA LEU A 82 5.27 -8.11 3.71
C LEU A 82 4.97 -8.53 2.26
N ALA A 83 5.06 -9.82 1.94
CA ALA A 83 4.73 -10.30 0.60
C ALA A 83 3.26 -10.03 0.24
N LEU A 84 2.34 -10.23 1.19
CA LEU A 84 0.91 -9.90 1.02
C LEU A 84 0.72 -8.39 0.83
N HIS A 85 1.36 -7.57 1.66
CA HIS A 85 1.32 -6.10 1.56
C HIS A 85 1.85 -5.60 0.22
N VAL A 86 3.02 -6.08 -0.20
CA VAL A 86 3.62 -5.74 -1.50
C VAL A 86 2.76 -6.22 -2.66
N GLY A 87 2.15 -7.40 -2.55
CA GLY A 87 1.20 -7.92 -3.55
C GLY A 87 -0.03 -7.02 -3.71
N GLY A 88 -0.66 -6.62 -2.60
CA GLY A 88 -1.79 -5.70 -2.60
C GLY A 88 -1.42 -4.32 -3.16
N ALA A 89 -0.32 -3.75 -2.67
CA ALA A 89 0.23 -2.49 -3.16
C ALA A 89 0.55 -2.54 -4.66
N GLY A 90 1.16 -3.64 -5.10
CA GLY A 90 1.56 -3.84 -6.49
C GLY A 90 0.38 -3.97 -7.42
N TYR A 91 -0.64 -4.75 -7.05
CA TYR A 91 -1.86 -4.85 -7.83
C TYR A 91 -2.54 -3.48 -8.00
N ALA A 92 -2.75 -2.74 -6.92
CA ALA A 92 -3.37 -1.42 -6.97
C ALA A 92 -2.52 -0.40 -7.74
N ALA A 93 -1.20 -0.36 -7.51
CA ALA A 93 -0.28 0.53 -8.22
C ALA A 93 -0.29 0.29 -9.73
N LEU A 94 -0.19 -0.97 -10.15
CA LEU A 94 -0.21 -1.34 -11.57
C LEU A 94 -1.58 -1.08 -12.20
N PHE A 95 -2.68 -1.32 -11.46
CA PHE A 95 -4.02 -0.98 -11.93
C PHE A 95 -4.15 0.53 -12.17
N CYS A 96 -3.79 1.36 -11.19
CA CYS A 96 -3.86 2.82 -11.33
C CYS A 96 -2.93 3.34 -12.43
N LEU A 97 -1.71 2.81 -12.52
CA LEU A 97 -0.77 3.18 -13.59
C LEU A 97 -1.31 2.82 -14.97
N ALA A 98 -1.88 1.62 -15.13
CA ALA A 98 -2.47 1.18 -16.38
C ALA A 98 -3.66 2.07 -16.77
N GLN A 99 -4.52 2.43 -15.82
CA GLN A 99 -5.61 3.37 -16.07
C GLN A 99 -5.07 4.73 -16.53
N TRP A 100 -4.07 5.27 -15.84
CA TRP A 100 -3.47 6.55 -16.21
C TRP A 100 -2.83 6.54 -17.61
N LEU A 101 -2.05 5.51 -17.94
CA LEU A 101 -1.45 5.38 -19.25
C LEU A 101 -2.49 5.19 -20.37
N ALA A 102 -3.61 4.51 -20.08
CA ALA A 102 -4.64 4.23 -21.07
C ALA A 102 -5.59 5.41 -21.31
N THR A 103 -5.90 6.20 -20.28
CA THR A 103 -6.95 7.24 -20.36
C THR A 103 -6.44 8.66 -20.13
N GLY A 104 -5.24 8.83 -19.57
CA GLY A 104 -4.75 10.13 -19.08
C GLY A 104 -5.37 10.58 -17.75
N GLU A 105 -6.25 9.77 -17.15
CA GLU A 105 -6.99 10.09 -15.92
C GLU A 105 -6.50 9.24 -14.72
N ALA A 106 -7.07 9.42 -13.52
CA ALA A 106 -6.70 8.66 -12.31
C ALA A 106 -5.22 8.72 -11.87
N MET A 107 -4.48 9.71 -12.35
CA MET A 107 -3.05 9.93 -12.04
C MET A 107 -2.76 9.91 -10.53
N TRP A 108 -3.66 10.48 -9.71
CA TRP A 108 -3.46 10.52 -8.25
C TRP A 108 -3.41 9.14 -7.61
N GLY A 109 -4.15 8.16 -8.13
CA GLY A 109 -4.04 6.77 -7.68
C GLY A 109 -2.65 6.21 -7.91
N ALA A 110 -2.07 6.45 -9.10
CA ALA A 110 -0.74 5.96 -9.45
C ALA A 110 0.35 6.65 -8.60
N ILE A 111 0.26 7.97 -8.43
CA ILE A 111 1.21 8.76 -7.62
C ILE A 111 1.25 8.26 -6.18
N LEU A 112 0.10 7.92 -5.59
CA LEU A 112 0.04 7.47 -4.20
C LEU A 112 0.48 6.01 -4.03
N MET A 113 0.18 5.14 -5.00
CA MET A 113 0.44 3.71 -4.85
C MET A 113 1.83 3.27 -5.29
N LEU A 114 2.47 3.96 -6.25
CA LEU A 114 3.83 3.61 -6.70
C LEU A 114 4.89 3.68 -5.59
N PRO A 115 4.93 4.74 -4.74
CA PRO A 115 5.85 4.77 -3.60
C PRO A 115 5.63 3.62 -2.62
N SER A 116 4.37 3.21 -2.43
CA SER A 116 4.00 2.10 -1.55
C SER A 116 4.51 0.76 -2.08
N LEU A 117 4.34 0.52 -3.39
CA LEU A 117 4.92 -0.63 -4.09
C LEU A 117 6.45 -0.65 -3.98
N CYS A 118 7.11 0.46 -4.34
CA CYS A 118 8.56 0.54 -4.39
C CYS A 118 9.18 0.37 -3.01
N GLY A 119 8.72 1.14 -2.02
CA GLY A 119 9.27 1.07 -0.66
C GLY A 119 8.94 -0.26 0.03
N GLY A 120 7.73 -0.80 -0.17
CA GLY A 120 7.38 -2.14 0.30
C GLY A 120 8.27 -3.23 -0.30
N SER A 121 8.52 -3.18 -1.61
CA SER A 121 9.39 -4.14 -2.31
C SER A 121 10.84 -4.06 -1.83
N LEU A 122 11.36 -2.85 -1.60
CA LEU A 122 12.70 -2.65 -1.03
C LEU A 122 12.79 -3.24 0.38
N LEU A 123 11.76 -3.04 1.20
CA LEU A 123 11.71 -3.59 2.56
C LEU A 123 11.62 -5.12 2.54
N LEU A 124 10.82 -5.70 1.65
CA LEU A 124 10.72 -7.15 1.47
C LEU A 124 12.06 -7.76 1.03
N TRP A 125 12.72 -7.15 0.05
CA TRP A 125 14.06 -7.56 -0.37
C TRP A 125 15.05 -7.50 0.79
N LYS A 126 15.03 -6.40 1.57
CA LYS A 126 15.93 -6.22 2.71
C LYS A 126 15.74 -7.28 3.79
N VAL A 127 14.48 -7.62 4.12
CA VAL A 127 14.17 -8.70 5.06
C VAL A 127 14.66 -10.03 4.51
N ARG A 128 14.37 -10.35 3.25
CA ARG A 128 14.78 -11.61 2.62
C ARG A 128 16.30 -11.80 2.54
N SER A 129 17.06 -10.75 2.26
CA SER A 129 18.53 -10.82 2.18
C SER A 129 19.23 -10.83 3.55
N GLY A 130 18.51 -10.53 4.63
CA GLY A 130 19.05 -10.51 5.99
C GLY A 130 18.71 -11.75 6.82
N VAL A 131 17.85 -12.64 6.28
CA VAL A 131 17.55 -13.98 6.77
C VAL A 131 18.54 -14.96 6.16
#